data_AF-D3H9G0-F1
#
_entry.id   AF-D3H9G0-F1
#
_cell.length_a   1.000
_cell.length_b   1.000
_cell.length_c   1.000
_cell.angle_alpha   90.00
_cell.angle_beta   90.00
_cell.angle_gamma   90.00
#
_symmetry.space_group_name_H-M   'P 1'
#
loop_
_entity.id
_entity.type
_entity.pdbx_description
1 polymer ?
#
loop_
_entity_poly.entity_id
_entity_poly.type
_entity_poly.pdbx_seq_one_letter_code
_entity_poly.pdbx_strand_id
1 'polypeptide(L)'
;MDALKEEQDKILYNREELKKYDLVFCDRRYKLSTNYGLNKCLKVFLSELGIGGQTMIATSGRHIYGSYLLAKGVDIWAVSRLLRHKDIQQIIQTYGHTLKEGY
;
A
#
# COMPACT_ATOMS: atom_id res chain seq x y z
N MET A 1 5.55 -17.42 13.04
CA MET A 1 6.27 -16.16 13.33
C MET A 1 7.76 -16.43 13.42
N ASP A 2 8.19 -17.49 14.12
CA ASP A 2 9.61 -17.73 14.42
C ASP A 2 10.46 -18.16 13.21
N ALA A 3 9.90 -18.95 12.29
CA ALA A 3 10.62 -19.38 11.08
C ALA A 3 11.00 -18.22 10.14
N LEU A 4 10.11 -17.22 10.02
CA LEU A 4 10.37 -16.02 9.20
C LEU A 4 11.45 -15.13 9.81
N LYS A 5 11.50 -15.06 11.15
CA LYS A 5 12.56 -14.32 11.86
C LYS A 5 13.92 -14.99 11.69
N GLU A 6 13.98 -16.32 11.81
CA GLU A 6 15.23 -17.06 11.56
C GLU A 6 15.73 -16.89 10.12
N GLU A 7 14.83 -16.87 9.14
CA GLU A 7 15.20 -16.66 7.74
C GLU A 7 15.67 -15.21 7.49
N GLN A 8 15.01 -14.23 8.10
CA GLN A 8 15.46 -12.83 8.05
C GLN A 8 16.85 -12.67 8.68
N ASP A 9 17.10 -13.26 9.84
CA ASP A 9 18.39 -13.19 10.53
C ASP A 9 19.52 -13.83 9.69
N LYS A 10 19.20 -14.89 8.92
CA LYS A 10 20.14 -15.54 7.99
C LYS A 10 20.42 -14.72 6.72
N ILE A 11 19.60 -13.74 6.37
CA ILE A 11 19.82 -12.86 5.21
C ILE A 11 20.45 -11.53 5.67
N LEU A 12 20.15 -11.09 6.88
CA LEU A 12 20.55 -9.81 7.48
C LEU A 12 21.84 -9.92 8.32
N TYR A 13 22.82 -10.72 7.88
CA TYR A 13 23.96 -11.25 8.68
C TYR A 13 24.90 -10.26 9.38
N ASN A 14 24.71 -8.95 9.26
CA ASN A 14 25.62 -7.98 9.85
C ASN A 14 24.98 -6.60 9.72
N ARG A 15 24.45 -5.95 10.80
CA ARG A 15 24.49 -4.48 11.09
C ARG A 15 23.87 -4.13 12.45
N GLU A 16 24.64 -3.44 13.29
CA GLU A 16 24.11 -2.76 14.48
C GLU A 16 23.13 -1.62 14.14
N GLU A 17 23.32 -0.93 13.00
CA GLU A 17 22.46 0.20 12.58
C GLU A 17 21.04 -0.22 12.17
N LEU A 18 20.85 -1.44 11.65
CA LEU A 18 19.53 -1.95 11.30
C LEU A 18 18.76 -2.40 12.53
N LYS A 19 19.45 -3.00 13.51
CA LYS A 19 18.87 -3.33 14.82
C LYS A 19 18.35 -2.10 15.57
N LYS A 20 18.75 -0.88 15.17
CA LYS A 20 18.21 0.37 15.71
C LYS A 20 16.72 0.55 15.37
N TYR A 21 16.21 -0.07 14.31
CA TYR A 21 14.83 0.05 13.87
C TYR A 21 14.24 -1.33 13.53
N ASP A 22 13.09 -1.68 14.10
CA ASP A 22 12.38 -2.94 13.83
C ASP A 22 11.67 -2.89 12.45
N LEU A 23 12.49 -2.89 11.38
CA LEU A 23 12.04 -2.70 10.00
C LEU A 23 11.70 -4.03 9.33
N VAL A 24 10.50 -4.12 8.76
CA VAL A 24 10.04 -5.27 7.97
C VAL A 24 10.47 -5.17 6.50
N PHE A 25 10.69 -3.96 5.97
CA PHE A 25 11.05 -3.72 4.56
C PHE A 25 12.33 -2.89 4.44
N CYS A 26 13.31 -3.38 3.68
CA CYS A 26 14.55 -2.66 3.38
C CYS A 26 15.07 -2.99 1.97
N ASP A 27 15.83 -2.07 1.36
CA ASP A 27 16.50 -2.29 0.08
C ASP A 27 17.71 -3.25 0.22
N ARG A 28 18.29 -3.74 -0.88
CA ARG A 28 19.50 -4.57 -0.93
C ARG A 28 20.73 -3.89 -0.32
N ARG A 29 20.70 -2.57 -0.21
CA ARG A 29 21.69 -1.75 0.52
C ARG A 29 21.32 -1.54 2.00
N TYR A 30 20.27 -2.22 2.46
CA TYR A 30 19.69 -2.16 3.79
C TYR A 30 19.38 -0.72 4.24
N LYS A 31 18.80 0.07 3.33
CA LYS A 31 18.29 1.42 3.61
C LYS A 31 16.77 1.42 3.59
N LEU A 32 16.18 2.42 4.25
CA LEU A 32 14.74 2.66 4.19
C LEU A 32 14.31 2.78 2.72
N SER A 33 13.33 1.96 2.32
CA SER A 33 12.77 2.02 0.97
C SER A 33 12.23 3.43 0.72
N THR A 34 12.78 4.11 -0.29
CA THR A 34 12.30 5.45 -0.65
C THR A 34 11.03 5.35 -1.48
N ASN A 35 10.16 6.35 -1.37
CA ASN A 35 8.98 6.48 -2.25
C ASN A 35 9.39 6.48 -3.73
N TYR A 36 10.56 7.04 -4.06
CA TYR A 36 11.10 7.02 -5.41
C TYR A 36 11.41 5.60 -5.90
N GLY A 37 12.10 4.79 -5.09
CA GLY A 37 12.40 3.40 -5.40
C GLY A 37 11.13 2.56 -5.57
N LEU A 38 10.17 2.72 -4.65
CA LEU A 38 8.86 2.06 -4.74
C LEU A 38 8.11 2.45 -6.02
N ASN A 39 8.01 3.74 -6.34
CA ASN A 39 7.33 4.22 -7.54
C ASN A 39 8.04 3.74 -8.83
N LYS A 40 9.37 3.64 -8.82
CA LYS A 40 10.12 3.10 -9.96
C LYS A 40 9.80 1.63 -10.19
N CYS A 41 9.78 0.83 -9.13
CA CYS A 41 9.42 -0.60 -9.20
C CYS A 41 7.96 -0.78 -9.65
N LEU A 42 7.04 0.00 -9.08
CA LEU A 42 5.62 -0.02 -9.46
C LEU A 42 5.41 0.27 -10.94
N LYS A 43 6.13 1.24 -11.51
CA LYS A 43 6.06 1.56 -12.95
C LYS A 43 6.46 0.39 -13.84
N VAL A 44 7.47 -0.39 -13.45
CA VAL A 44 7.90 -1.57 -14.21
C VAL A 44 6.76 -2.60 -14.27
N PHE A 45 6.18 -2.95 -13.13
CA PHE A 45 5.06 -3.89 -13.09
C PHE A 45 3.84 -3.41 -13.87
N LEU A 46 3.49 -2.13 -13.78
CA LEU A 46 2.38 -1.57 -14.55
C LEU A 46 2.64 -1.60 -16.05
N SER A 47 3.89 -1.43 -16.48
CA SER A 47 4.27 -1.56 -17.88
C SER A 47 4.17 -3.01 -18.36
N GLU A 48 4.63 -3.97 -17.56
CA GLU A 48 4.53 -5.41 -17.88
C GLU A 48 3.08 -5.88 -18.00
N LEU A 49 2.18 -5.30 -17.20
CA LEU A 49 0.74 -5.59 -17.25
C LEU A 49 -0.01 -4.81 -18.34
N GLY A 50 0.65 -3.92 -19.10
CA GLY A 50 0.00 -3.09 -20.12
C GLY A 50 -0.87 -1.95 -19.58
N ILE A 51 -0.70 -1.59 -18.30
CA ILE A 51 -1.49 -0.56 -17.57
C ILE A 51 -0.73 0.80 -17.56
N GLY A 52 0.51 0.83 -18.08
CA GLY A 52 1.49 1.91 -17.94
C GLY A 52 1.14 3.30 -18.50
N GLY A 53 -0.05 3.50 -19.07
CA GLY A 53 -0.52 4.83 -19.51
C GLY A 53 -0.90 5.79 -18.38
N GLN A 54 -1.02 5.29 -17.14
CA GLN A 54 -1.45 6.09 -15.99
C GLN A 54 -0.30 6.42 -15.04
N THR A 55 -0.24 7.67 -14.56
CA THR A 55 0.69 8.08 -13.49
C THR A 55 0.21 7.51 -12.15
N MET A 56 0.66 6.30 -11.84
CA MET A 56 0.40 5.65 -10.56
C MET A 56 1.59 5.77 -9.62
N ILE A 57 1.30 6.13 -8.36
CA ILE A 57 2.26 6.21 -7.26
C ILE A 57 1.79 5.34 -6.10
N ALA A 58 2.70 4.93 -5.22
CA ALA A 58 2.41 4.03 -4.10
C ALA A 58 1.25 4.52 -3.21
N THR A 59 1.09 5.83 -3.06
CA THR A 59 -0.04 6.43 -2.30
C THR A 59 -1.39 6.21 -2.99
N SER A 60 -1.45 6.12 -4.32
CA SER A 60 -2.67 5.80 -5.08
C SER A 60 -3.19 4.39 -4.79
N GLY A 61 -2.32 3.46 -4.38
CA GLY A 61 -2.71 2.08 -4.06
C GLY A 61 -3.74 2.00 -2.93
N ARG A 62 -3.64 2.90 -1.94
CA ARG A 62 -4.63 3.00 -0.84
C ARG A 62 -6.01 3.37 -1.35
N HIS A 63 -6.08 4.32 -2.29
CA HIS A 63 -7.35 4.74 -2.89
C HIS A 63 -7.95 3.64 -3.77
N ILE A 64 -7.13 2.96 -4.58
CA ILE A 64 -7.58 1.83 -5.41
C ILE A 64 -8.14 0.70 -4.56
N TYR A 65 -7.46 0.37 -3.45
CA TYR A 65 -7.94 -0.65 -2.54
C TYR A 65 -9.27 -0.25 -1.88
N GLY A 66 -9.43 1.03 -1.50
CA GLY A 66 -10.70 1.57 -1.03
C GLY A 66 -11.83 1.44 -2.04
N SER A 67 -11.60 1.91 -3.27
CA SER A 67 -12.56 1.80 -4.38
C SER A 67 -12.94 0.35 -4.67
N TYR A 68 -11.97 -0.57 -4.64
CA TYR A 68 -12.22 -2.00 -4.84
C TYR A 68 -13.15 -2.58 -3.77
N LEU A 69 -12.91 -2.29 -2.49
CA LEU A 69 -13.74 -2.79 -1.39
C LEU A 69 -15.17 -2.24 -1.46
N LEU A 70 -15.33 -0.96 -1.79
CA LEU A 70 -16.65 -0.36 -1.98
C LEU A 70 -17.39 -0.98 -3.16
N ALA A 71 -16.71 -1.21 -4.29
CA ALA A 71 -17.30 -1.91 -5.44
C ALA A 71 -17.72 -3.36 -5.10
N LYS A 72 -17.12 -3.97 -4.07
CA LYS A 72 -17.51 -5.28 -3.52
C LYS A 72 -18.64 -5.21 -2.50
N GLY A 73 -19.18 -4.02 -2.22
CA GLY A 73 -20.28 -3.83 -1.26
C GLY A 73 -19.83 -3.84 0.20
N VAL A 74 -18.54 -3.69 0.48
CA VAL A 74 -18.05 -3.55 1.86
C VAL A 74 -18.54 -2.21 2.43
N ASP A 75 -19.04 -2.27 3.67
CA ASP A 75 -19.55 -1.09 4.37
C ASP A 75 -18.52 0.07 4.41
N ILE A 76 -19.00 1.28 4.13
CA ILE A 76 -18.16 2.46 4.01
C ILE A 76 -17.45 2.83 5.32
N TRP A 77 -18.05 2.52 6.47
CA TRP A 77 -17.45 2.75 7.78
C TRP A 77 -16.33 1.73 8.07
N ALA A 78 -16.49 0.49 7.62
CA ALA A 78 -15.43 -0.52 7.68
C ALA A 78 -14.24 -0.13 6.78
N VAL A 79 -14.49 0.31 5.54
CA VAL A 79 -13.45 0.79 4.62
C VAL A 79 -12.73 2.03 5.20
N SER A 80 -13.50 2.97 5.75
CA SER A 80 -12.99 4.16 6.46
C SER A 80 -11.99 3.86 7.56
N ARG A 81 -12.33 2.89 8.44
CA ARG A 81 -11.49 2.47 9.55
C ARG A 81 -10.19 1.84 9.05
N LEU A 82 -10.28 1.03 8.00
CA LEU A 82 -9.13 0.37 7.36
C LEU A 82 -8.19 1.38 6.69
N LEU A 83 -8.75 2.38 6.00
CA LEU A 83 -8.02 3.44 5.32
C LEU A 83 -7.76 4.66 6.20
N ARG A 84 -7.84 4.61 7.54
CA ARG A 84 -7.54 5.71 8.48
C ARG A 84 -7.90 7.14 7.99
N HIS A 85 -9.17 7.53 8.19
CA HIS A 85 -9.81 8.87 8.27
C HIS A 85 -9.43 10.05 7.36
N LYS A 86 -8.19 10.23 6.89
CA LYS A 86 -7.83 11.40 6.05
C LYS A 86 -8.39 11.32 4.62
N ASP A 87 -8.52 10.11 4.08
CA ASP A 87 -8.88 9.90 2.67
C ASP A 87 -10.38 9.63 2.46
N ILE A 88 -11.16 9.58 3.55
CA ILE A 88 -12.59 9.25 3.49
C ILE A 88 -13.42 10.33 2.81
N GLN A 89 -13.03 11.61 2.93
CA GLN A 89 -13.77 12.72 2.33
C GLN A 89 -13.78 12.63 0.80
N GLN A 90 -12.65 12.24 0.20
CA GLN A 90 -12.54 12.03 -1.24
C GLN A 90 -13.35 10.81 -1.68
N ILE A 91 -13.27 9.71 -0.93
CA ILE A 91 -14.02 8.47 -1.21
C ILE A 91 -15.54 8.68 -1.07
N ILE A 92 -16.00 9.37 -0.03
CA ILE A 92 -17.40 9.75 0.17
C ILE A 92 -17.87 10.72 -0.92
N GLN A 93 -17.05 11.67 -1.36
CA GLN A 93 -17.44 12.52 -2.49
C GLN A 93 -17.59 11.70 -3.79
N THR A 94 -16.70 10.74 -4.03
CA THR A 94 -16.76 9.91 -5.26
C THR A 94 -17.91 8.90 -5.24
N TYR A 95 -18.27 8.33 -4.09
CA TYR A 95 -19.24 7.21 -4.00
C TYR A 95 -20.47 7.48 -3.12
N GLY A 96 -20.48 8.54 -2.32
CA GLY A 96 -21.61 8.87 -1.43
C GLY A 96 -22.89 9.21 -2.16
N HIS A 97 -22.79 9.68 -3.41
CA HIS A 97 -23.94 9.86 -4.29
C HIS A 97 -24.49 8.51 -4.77
N THR A 98 -23.63 7.53 -5.08
CA THR A 98 -24.03 6.18 -5.51
C THR A 98 -24.74 5.39 -4.40
N LEU A 99 -24.42 5.65 -3.13
CA LEU A 99 -25.09 5.02 -1.99
C LEU A 99 -26.46 5.63 -1.67
N LYS A 100 -26.75 6.86 -2.09
CA LYS A 100 -28.05 7.53 -1.85
C LYS A 100 -29.18 7.00 -2.74
N GLU A 101 -28.87 6.33 -3.84
CA GLU A 101 -29.89 5.84 -4.79
C GLU A 101 -30.37 4.41 -4.48
N GLY A 102 -29.75 3.75 -3.50
CA GLY A 102 -30.06 2.36 -3.11
C GLY A 102 -30.92 2.21 -1.85
N TYR A 103 -31.47 3.30 -1.30
CA TYR A 103 -32.36 3.30 -0.14
C TYR A 103 -33.67 4.02 -0.45
#